data_AF-A0A1F4BDB9-F1
#
_entry.id   AF-A0A1F4BDB9-F1
#
_cell.length_a   1.000
_cell.length_b   1.000
_cell.length_c   1.000
_cell.angle_alpha   90.00
_cell.angle_beta   90.00
_cell.angle_gamma   90.00
#
_symmetry.space_group_name_H-M   'P 1'
#
loop_
_entity.id
_entity.type
_entity.pdbx_description
1 polymer ?
#
loop_
_entity_poly.entity_id
_entity_poly.type
_entity_poly.pdbx_seq_one_letter_code
_entity_poly.pdbx_strand_id
1 'polypeptide(L)'
;MLMTQYGFFSDCFVFSMPVEMGGRIYNAVSEIMVAFLRNGFALRGGIAVGSLFHRDQIVFGNGLVAAYRIESDMAKFSRIMVDESVIAEIGIKDYDAVIKDHLGNWVVDPFPWYAKGDDMKGLLQQMFTPSQIIEVIRKKLTEFSGEPRLRDMWRFQAEVCARSLEKYGDVARDWVAELRTLIRVGSAGAT
;
A
#
# COMPACT_ATOMS: atom_id res chain seq x y z
N MET A 1 26.61 -6.94 -4.68
CA MET A 1 25.60 -6.81 -5.75
C MET A 1 24.25 -7.01 -5.09
N LEU A 2 23.38 -6.00 -5.03
CA LEU A 2 22.05 -6.16 -4.45
C LEU A 2 21.27 -7.13 -5.36
N MET A 3 20.85 -8.28 -4.82
CA MET A 3 20.10 -9.32 -5.55
C MET A 3 18.63 -8.94 -5.80
N THR A 4 18.30 -7.65 -5.69
CA THR A 4 16.98 -7.14 -6.03
C THR A 4 16.81 -7.15 -7.55
N GLN A 5 15.67 -7.63 -8.03
CA GLN A 5 15.31 -7.65 -9.44
C GLN A 5 13.95 -7.01 -9.62
N TYR A 6 13.75 -6.35 -10.74
CA TYR A 6 12.46 -5.78 -11.11
C TYR A 6 12.20 -5.99 -12.60
N GLY A 7 10.94 -6.22 -12.93
CA GLY A 7 10.47 -6.48 -14.29
C GLY A 7 9.08 -5.90 -14.51
N PHE A 8 8.78 -5.58 -15.76
CA PHE A 8 7.50 -5.04 -16.18
C PHE A 8 6.95 -5.90 -17.32
N PHE A 9 5.69 -6.27 -17.22
CA PHE A 9 4.95 -6.82 -18.34
C PHE A 9 3.55 -6.24 -18.36
N SER A 10 3.19 -5.53 -19.44
CA SER A 10 1.93 -4.79 -19.51
C SER A 10 1.79 -3.80 -18.34
N ASP A 11 0.66 -3.86 -17.64
CA ASP A 11 0.25 -3.13 -16.44
C ASP A 11 0.77 -3.77 -15.14
N CYS A 12 1.57 -4.84 -15.23
CA CYS A 12 2.15 -5.51 -14.08
C CYS A 12 3.60 -5.06 -13.83
N PHE A 13 3.89 -4.74 -12.57
CA PHE A 13 5.23 -4.52 -12.05
C PHE A 13 5.58 -5.63 -11.06
N VAL A 14 6.69 -6.32 -11.31
CA VAL A 14 7.19 -7.37 -10.42
C VAL A 14 8.48 -6.92 -9.78
N PHE A 15 8.57 -7.08 -8.47
CA PHE A 15 9.73 -6.76 -7.67
C PHE A 15 10.06 -7.95 -6.78
N SER A 16 11.30 -8.41 -6.82
CA SER A 16 11.72 -9.58 -6.04
C SER A 16 13.08 -9.39 -5.39
N MET A 17 13.27 -10.06 -4.26
CA MET A 17 14.54 -10.15 -3.56
C MET A 17 14.66 -11.51 -2.85
N PRO A 18 15.88 -11.96 -2.53
CA PRO A 18 16.10 -13.10 -1.65
C PRO A 18 15.41 -12.94 -0.29
N VAL A 19 14.89 -14.05 0.24
CA VAL A 19 14.08 -14.09 1.47
C VAL A 19 14.86 -13.62 2.71
N GLU A 20 16.19 -13.78 2.70
CA GLU A 20 17.09 -13.33 3.76
C GLU A 20 17.11 -11.80 3.92
N MET A 21 16.66 -11.09 2.87
CA MET A 21 16.47 -9.63 2.89
C MET A 21 15.00 -9.24 3.09
N GLY A 22 14.13 -10.21 3.38
CA GLY A 22 12.68 -10.15 3.22
C GLY A 22 11.99 -8.93 3.82
N GLY A 23 12.32 -8.49 5.04
CA GLY A 23 11.67 -7.31 5.64
C GLY A 23 11.84 -6.02 4.82
N ARG A 24 12.89 -5.93 4.00
CA ARG A 24 13.13 -4.80 3.10
C ARG A 24 12.10 -4.70 1.97
N ILE A 25 11.43 -5.80 1.61
CA ILE A 25 10.42 -5.78 0.55
C ILE A 25 9.23 -4.92 0.93
N TYR A 26 8.83 -4.95 2.21
CA TYR A 26 7.71 -4.15 2.70
C TYR A 26 7.98 -2.66 2.52
N ASN A 27 9.16 -2.21 2.97
CA ASN A 27 9.57 -0.82 2.89
C ASN A 27 9.75 -0.35 1.44
N ALA A 28 10.43 -1.15 0.60
CA ALA A 28 10.60 -0.82 -0.81
C ALA A 28 9.26 -0.71 -1.56
N VAL A 29 8.34 -1.64 -1.31
CA VAL A 29 7.01 -1.63 -1.94
C VAL A 29 6.16 -0.47 -1.40
N SER A 30 6.30 -0.10 -0.12
CA SER A 30 5.66 1.10 0.46
C SER A 30 6.12 2.38 -0.24
N GLU A 31 7.43 2.55 -0.46
CA GLU A 31 7.97 3.71 -1.18
C GLU A 31 7.41 3.81 -2.61
N ILE A 32 7.34 2.68 -3.31
CA ILE A 32 6.75 2.60 -4.65
C ILE A 32 5.25 2.95 -4.60
N MET A 33 4.51 2.39 -3.64
CA MET A 33 3.09 2.69 -3.45
C MET A 33 2.85 4.19 -3.22
N VAL A 34 3.62 4.82 -2.34
CA VAL A 34 3.55 6.27 -2.09
C VAL A 34 3.87 7.08 -3.33
N ALA A 35 4.91 6.70 -4.09
CA ALA A 35 5.27 7.38 -5.33
C ALA A 35 4.14 7.34 -6.37
N PHE A 36 3.48 6.19 -6.54
CA PHE A 36 2.33 6.05 -7.46
C PHE A 36 1.11 6.83 -6.95
N LEU A 37 0.80 6.76 -5.65
CA LEU A 37 -0.32 7.48 -5.06
C LEU A 37 -0.20 8.99 -5.22
N ARG A 38 1.00 9.56 -5.03
CA ARG A 38 1.28 10.99 -5.27
C ARG A 38 0.96 11.44 -6.69
N ASN A 39 1.02 10.52 -7.65
CA ASN A 39 0.78 10.75 -9.07
C ASN A 39 -0.62 10.33 -9.52
N GLY A 40 -1.52 9.97 -8.60
CA GLY A 40 -2.91 9.63 -8.94
C GLY A 40 -3.13 8.18 -9.37
N PHE A 41 -2.20 7.28 -9.05
CA PHE A 41 -2.33 5.86 -9.31
C PHE A 41 -2.44 5.07 -8.01
N ALA A 42 -3.55 4.37 -7.81
CA ALA A 42 -3.73 3.45 -6.70
C ALA A 42 -3.26 2.06 -7.13
N LEU A 43 -2.31 1.47 -6.40
CA LEU A 43 -1.76 0.16 -6.71
C LEU A 43 -2.61 -0.96 -6.11
N ARG A 44 -2.57 -2.11 -6.77
CA ARG A 44 -3.06 -3.39 -6.27
C ARG A 44 -1.97 -4.43 -6.48
N GLY A 45 -1.77 -5.31 -5.50
CA GLY A 45 -0.73 -6.32 -5.59
C GLY A 45 -0.80 -7.36 -4.48
N GLY A 46 0.10 -8.33 -4.54
CA GLY A 46 0.35 -9.32 -3.50
C GLY A 46 1.84 -9.52 -3.29
N ILE A 47 2.27 -9.66 -2.03
CA ILE A 47 3.61 -10.08 -1.64
C ILE A 47 3.53 -11.56 -1.24
N ALA A 48 4.40 -12.37 -1.82
CA ALA A 48 4.48 -13.81 -1.59
C ALA A 48 5.94 -14.27 -1.49
N VAL A 49 6.15 -15.42 -0.84
CA VAL A 49 7.43 -16.14 -0.84
C VAL A 49 7.28 -17.39 -1.69
N GLY A 50 8.29 -17.68 -2.51
CA GLY A 50 8.35 -18.92 -3.29
C GLY A 50 9.55 -18.95 -4.22
N SER A 51 9.78 -20.10 -4.85
CA SER A 51 10.80 -20.24 -5.87
C SER A 51 10.51 -19.30 -7.05
N LEU A 52 11.53 -18.57 -7.48
CA LEU A 52 11.43 -17.57 -8.52
C LEU A 52 12.72 -17.51 -9.33
N PHE A 53 12.60 -17.60 -10.65
CA PHE A 53 13.63 -17.14 -11.56
C PHE A 53 13.26 -15.71 -11.96
N HIS A 54 14.16 -14.76 -11.72
CA HIS A 54 13.99 -13.37 -12.16
C HIS A 54 15.34 -12.84 -12.65
N ARG A 55 15.39 -12.49 -13.93
CA ARG A 55 16.53 -11.82 -14.55
C ARG A 55 16.02 -10.87 -15.62
N ASP A 56 16.38 -9.60 -15.49
CA ASP A 56 15.90 -8.52 -16.36
C ASP A 56 14.37 -8.53 -16.45
N GLN A 57 13.78 -8.68 -17.64
CA GLN A 57 12.33 -8.73 -17.83
C GLN A 57 11.73 -10.15 -17.80
N ILE A 58 12.56 -11.17 -17.57
CA ILE A 58 12.12 -12.57 -17.53
C ILE A 58 11.89 -12.97 -16.09
N VAL A 59 10.62 -13.25 -15.76
CA VAL A 59 10.21 -13.70 -14.43
C VAL A 59 9.21 -14.84 -14.50
N PHE A 60 9.47 -15.91 -13.75
CA PHE A 60 8.56 -17.05 -13.62
C PHE A 60 8.88 -17.86 -12.37
N GLY A 61 7.89 -18.59 -11.85
CA GLY A 61 8.04 -19.46 -10.68
C GLY A 61 6.83 -19.40 -9.76
N ASN A 62 6.84 -20.22 -8.73
CA ASN A 62 5.73 -20.35 -7.79
C ASN A 62 5.51 -19.06 -6.99
N GLY A 63 6.58 -18.30 -6.70
CA GLY A 63 6.44 -17.00 -6.02
C GLY A 63 5.60 -16.00 -6.82
N LEU A 64 5.81 -15.92 -8.14
CA LEU A 64 5.00 -15.06 -9.02
C LEU A 64 3.54 -15.51 -9.08
N VAL A 65 3.31 -16.82 -9.21
CA VAL A 65 1.95 -17.39 -9.25
C VAL A 65 1.20 -17.12 -7.94
N ALA A 66 1.87 -17.26 -6.79
CA ALA A 66 1.29 -16.98 -5.49
C ALA A 66 0.93 -15.49 -5.33
N ALA A 67 1.85 -14.58 -5.68
CA ALA A 67 1.61 -13.14 -5.67
C ALA A 67 0.42 -12.75 -6.56
N TYR A 68 0.33 -13.33 -7.76
CA TYR A 68 -0.79 -13.11 -8.68
C TYR A 68 -2.13 -13.60 -8.14
N ARG A 69 -2.17 -14.76 -7.47
CA ARG A 69 -3.39 -15.28 -6.83
C ARG A 69 -3.85 -14.37 -5.69
N ILE A 70 -2.93 -13.91 -4.84
CA ILE A 70 -3.23 -12.95 -3.77
C ILE A 70 -3.84 -11.67 -4.36
N GLU A 71 -3.23 -11.13 -5.42
CA GLU A 71 -3.76 -9.94 -6.10
C GLU A 71 -5.18 -10.17 -6.64
N SER A 72 -5.37 -11.28 -7.36
CA SER A 72 -6.59 -11.56 -8.12
C SER A 72 -7.77 -11.96 -7.21
N ASP A 73 -7.51 -12.76 -6.19
CA ASP A 73 -8.56 -13.40 -5.38
C ASP A 73 -8.86 -12.61 -4.11
N MET A 74 -7.83 -12.00 -3.51
CA MET A 74 -7.90 -11.39 -2.17
C MET A 74 -7.85 -9.86 -2.20
N ALA A 75 -6.97 -9.28 -3.02
CA ALA A 75 -6.79 -7.83 -3.12
C ALA A 75 -7.90 -7.16 -3.96
N LYS A 76 -9.17 -7.44 -3.67
CA LYS A 76 -10.35 -6.93 -4.43
C LYS A 76 -10.46 -5.40 -4.55
N PHE A 77 -9.66 -4.66 -3.78
CA PHE A 77 -9.58 -3.20 -3.75
C PHE A 77 -8.12 -2.76 -3.80
N SER A 78 -7.85 -1.49 -4.11
CA SER A 78 -6.49 -0.94 -4.24
C SER A 78 -5.72 -0.99 -2.91
N ARG A 79 -4.97 -2.07 -2.74
CA ARG A 79 -4.00 -2.32 -1.67
C ARG A 79 -3.02 -3.38 -2.13
N ILE A 80 -1.86 -3.42 -1.48
CA ILE A 80 -0.89 -4.48 -1.70
C ILE A 80 -0.98 -5.41 -0.48
N MET A 81 -1.48 -6.62 -0.68
CA MET A 81 -1.64 -7.60 0.39
C MET A 81 -0.33 -8.31 0.70
N VAL A 82 -0.14 -8.68 1.96
CA VAL A 82 0.95 -9.53 2.42
C VAL A 82 0.34 -10.82 2.93
N ASP A 83 0.71 -11.96 2.35
CA ASP A 83 0.13 -13.24 2.77
C ASP A 83 0.64 -13.64 4.17
N GLU A 84 -0.19 -14.35 4.93
CA GLU A 84 0.19 -14.81 6.28
C GLU A 84 1.41 -15.73 6.25
N SER A 85 1.60 -16.50 5.18
CA SER A 85 2.82 -17.33 5.02
C SER A 85 4.08 -16.47 4.90
N VAL A 86 3.99 -15.28 4.30
CA VAL A 86 5.12 -14.34 4.23
C VAL A 86 5.46 -13.82 5.62
N ILE A 87 4.44 -13.50 6.41
CA ILE A 87 4.61 -13.07 7.80
C ILE A 87 5.24 -14.19 8.64
N ALA A 88 4.82 -15.44 8.45
CA ALA A 88 5.38 -16.59 9.14
C ALA A 88 6.85 -16.86 8.77
N GLU A 89 7.22 -16.67 7.50
CA GLU A 89 8.57 -16.96 6.98
C GLU A 89 9.57 -15.85 7.29
N ILE A 90 9.18 -14.58 7.09
CA ILE A 90 10.09 -13.42 7.14
C ILE A 90 9.96 -12.66 8.48
N GLY A 91 8.81 -12.77 9.15
CA GLY A 91 8.47 -11.97 10.32
C GLY A 91 8.10 -10.52 9.99
N ILE A 92 7.74 -9.77 11.04
CA ILE A 92 7.49 -8.33 11.01
C ILE A 92 8.29 -7.70 12.15
N LYS A 93 8.97 -6.59 11.85
CA LYS A 93 9.64 -5.73 12.82
C LYS A 93 8.92 -4.39 12.94
N ASP A 94 9.16 -3.67 14.02
CA ASP A 94 8.46 -2.41 14.32
C ASP A 94 8.59 -1.32 13.23
N TYR A 95 9.66 -1.38 12.44
CA TYR A 95 9.96 -0.45 11.34
C TYR A 95 9.55 -0.98 9.96
N ASP A 96 8.97 -2.17 9.86
CA ASP A 96 8.53 -2.71 8.59
C ASP A 96 7.21 -2.06 8.16
N ALA A 97 7.11 -1.71 6.88
CA ALA A 97 5.92 -1.11 6.30
C ALA A 97 4.78 -2.10 6.08
N VAL A 98 4.28 -2.70 7.17
CA VAL A 98 3.17 -3.65 7.17
C VAL A 98 2.19 -3.30 8.30
N ILE A 99 0.90 -3.26 7.98
CA ILE A 99 -0.19 -3.03 8.95
C ILE A 99 -1.37 -3.96 8.65
N LYS A 100 -2.32 -4.03 9.57
CA LYS A 100 -3.65 -4.61 9.28
C LYS A 100 -4.58 -3.53 8.74
N ASP A 101 -5.25 -3.83 7.63
CA ASP A 101 -6.31 -2.99 7.09
C ASP A 101 -7.59 -3.05 7.95
N HIS A 102 -8.62 -2.29 7.58
CA HIS A 102 -9.90 -2.26 8.30
C HIS A 102 -10.70 -3.58 8.20
N LEU A 103 -10.27 -4.51 7.35
CA LEU A 103 -10.83 -5.86 7.22
C LEU A 103 -9.99 -6.91 7.97
N GLY A 104 -8.89 -6.51 8.61
CA GLY A 104 -8.01 -7.39 9.38
C GLY A 104 -6.94 -8.12 8.56
N ASN A 105 -6.79 -7.80 7.27
CA ASN A 105 -5.77 -8.41 6.41
C ASN A 105 -4.44 -7.67 6.55
N TRP A 106 -3.32 -8.38 6.44
CA TRP A 106 -2.00 -7.77 6.31
C TRP A 106 -1.84 -7.09 4.96
N VAL A 107 -1.44 -5.82 5.00
CA VAL A 107 -1.22 -4.98 3.82
C VAL A 107 0.05 -4.15 3.99
N VAL A 108 0.61 -3.73 2.87
CA VAL A 108 1.69 -2.74 2.86
C VAL A 108 1.18 -1.41 3.42
N ASP A 109 1.95 -0.86 4.35
CA ASP A 109 1.68 0.39 5.03
C ASP A 109 2.17 1.57 4.19
N PRO A 110 1.32 2.50 3.73
CA PRO A 110 1.76 3.67 2.97
C PRO A 110 2.52 4.72 3.81
N PHE A 111 2.35 4.73 5.14
CA PHE A 111 3.02 5.67 6.03
C PHE A 111 3.68 4.91 7.19
N PRO A 112 4.74 4.12 6.93
CA PRO A 112 5.40 3.29 7.95
C PRO A 112 6.09 4.10 9.05
N TRP A 113 6.31 3.47 10.21
CA TRP A 113 7.07 4.09 11.28
C TRP A 113 8.49 4.38 10.81
N TYR A 114 8.86 5.66 10.80
CA TYR A 114 10.16 6.06 10.29
C TYR A 114 11.17 6.42 11.38
N ALA A 115 10.73 7.14 12.41
CA ALA A 115 11.55 7.47 13.59
C ALA A 115 10.66 8.05 14.70
N LYS A 116 11.20 8.18 15.91
CA LYS A 116 10.65 9.05 16.97
C LYS A 116 11.48 10.33 17.03
N GLY A 117 10.84 11.48 17.19
CA GLY A 117 11.50 12.78 17.28
C GLY A 117 10.50 13.90 17.56
N ASP A 118 11.02 15.08 17.89
CA ASP A 118 10.20 16.20 18.37
C ASP A 118 9.24 16.76 17.31
N ASP A 119 9.61 16.71 16.02
CA ASP A 119 8.76 17.14 14.89
C ASP A 119 8.32 15.95 14.01
N MET A 120 7.56 15.03 14.59
CA MET A 120 6.98 13.91 13.85
C MET A 120 6.11 14.36 12.67
N LYS A 121 5.35 15.45 12.83
CA LYS A 121 4.42 15.93 11.80
C LYS A 121 5.16 16.43 10.56
N GLY A 122 6.20 17.26 10.78
CA GLY A 122 7.06 17.74 9.71
C GLY A 122 7.76 16.59 8.98
N LEU A 123 8.28 15.60 9.72
CA LEU A 123 8.90 14.41 9.14
C LEU A 123 7.92 13.63 8.26
N LEU A 124 6.72 13.33 8.74
CA LEU A 124 5.69 12.66 7.94
C LEU A 124 5.39 13.42 6.65
N GLN A 125 5.23 14.74 6.75
CA GLN A 125 4.95 15.58 5.59
C GLN A 125 6.10 15.60 4.59
N GLN A 126 7.35 15.68 5.05
CA GLN A 126 8.53 15.66 4.17
C GLN A 126 8.71 14.31 3.48
N MET A 127 8.48 13.23 4.21
CA MET A 127 8.78 11.88 3.73
C MET A 127 7.71 11.29 2.84
N PHE A 128 6.46 11.39 3.28
CA PHE A 128 5.34 10.69 2.66
C PHE A 128 4.28 11.63 2.09
N THR A 129 4.41 12.94 2.35
CA THR A 129 3.50 13.99 1.87
C THR A 129 2.00 13.65 2.03
N PRO A 130 1.50 13.30 3.23
CA PRO A 130 0.10 12.88 3.40
C PRO A 130 -0.90 13.89 2.85
N SER A 131 -0.70 15.20 3.06
CA SER A 131 -1.57 16.24 2.49
C SER A 131 -1.71 16.15 0.96
N GLN A 132 -0.63 15.89 0.23
CA GLN A 132 -0.68 15.74 -1.23
C GLN A 132 -1.50 14.51 -1.63
N ILE A 133 -1.28 13.39 -0.94
CA ILE A 133 -1.99 12.14 -1.23
C ILE A 133 -3.49 12.29 -0.93
N ILE A 134 -3.85 12.96 0.17
CA ILE A 134 -5.25 13.22 0.51
C ILE A 134 -5.92 14.12 -0.55
N GLU A 135 -5.21 15.13 -1.06
CA GLU A 135 -5.71 15.96 -2.16
C GLU A 135 -5.91 15.15 -3.45
N VAL A 136 -4.99 14.23 -3.77
CA VAL A 136 -5.15 13.31 -4.90
C VAL A 136 -6.39 12.43 -4.72
N ILE A 137 -6.57 11.83 -3.54
CA ILE A 137 -7.74 11.02 -3.20
C ILE A 137 -9.02 11.85 -3.36
N ARG A 138 -9.06 13.07 -2.82
CA ARG A 138 -10.20 13.99 -2.98
C ARG A 138 -10.53 14.22 -4.45
N LYS A 139 -9.54 14.58 -5.27
CA LYS A 139 -9.73 14.82 -6.71
C LYS A 139 -10.28 13.57 -7.40
N LYS A 140 -9.73 12.39 -7.11
CA LYS A 140 -10.17 11.12 -7.70
C LYS A 140 -11.58 10.73 -7.27
N LEU A 141 -11.97 10.97 -6.02
CA LEU A 141 -13.34 10.75 -5.55
C LEU A 141 -14.36 11.68 -6.24
N THR A 142 -13.96 12.93 -6.52
CA THR A 142 -14.78 13.88 -7.29
C THR A 142 -14.86 13.48 -8.77
N GLU A 143 -13.72 13.18 -9.39
CA GLU A 143 -13.60 12.72 -10.78
C GLU A 143 -14.50 11.51 -11.05
N PHE A 144 -14.46 10.51 -10.16
CA PHE A 144 -15.24 9.27 -10.29
C PHE A 144 -16.58 9.30 -9.56
N SER A 145 -17.14 10.49 -9.26
CA SER A 145 -18.42 10.61 -8.53
C SER A 145 -19.57 9.84 -9.19
N GLY A 146 -19.58 9.77 -10.54
CA GLY A 146 -20.54 9.02 -11.37
C GLY A 146 -20.14 7.58 -11.68
N GLU A 147 -18.98 7.10 -11.20
CA GLU A 147 -18.46 5.74 -11.46
C GLU A 147 -18.26 4.98 -10.13
N PRO A 148 -19.31 4.33 -9.60
CA PRO A 148 -19.29 3.76 -8.25
C PRO A 148 -18.10 2.82 -7.99
N ARG A 149 -17.77 1.97 -8.96
CA ARG A 149 -16.66 1.02 -8.84
C ARG A 149 -15.31 1.73 -8.64
N LEU A 150 -15.00 2.75 -9.44
CA LEU A 150 -13.72 3.48 -9.33
C LEU A 150 -13.71 4.36 -8.08
N ARG A 151 -14.85 4.95 -7.73
CA ARG A 151 -15.01 5.71 -6.49
C ARG A 151 -14.76 4.85 -5.25
N ASP A 152 -15.35 3.66 -5.19
CA ASP A 152 -15.23 2.77 -4.04
C ASP A 152 -13.81 2.20 -3.92
N MET A 153 -13.10 2.00 -5.04
CA MET A 153 -11.66 1.71 -5.03
C MET A 153 -10.89 2.83 -4.31
N TRP A 154 -11.09 4.09 -4.70
CA TRP A 154 -10.41 5.23 -4.05
C TRP A 154 -10.83 5.44 -2.59
N ARG A 155 -12.06 5.09 -2.22
CA ARG A 155 -12.48 5.06 -0.80
C ARG A 155 -11.72 4.01 -0.01
N PHE A 156 -11.55 2.83 -0.58
CA PHE A 156 -10.75 1.79 0.06
C PHE A 156 -9.30 2.25 0.23
N GLN A 157 -8.71 2.91 -0.78
CA GLN A 157 -7.39 3.51 -0.64
C GLN A 157 -7.34 4.54 0.50
N ALA A 158 -8.38 5.38 0.63
CA ALA A 158 -8.51 6.34 1.73
C ALA A 158 -8.58 5.65 3.09
N GLU A 159 -9.29 4.52 3.19
CA GLU A 159 -9.34 3.70 4.40
C GLU A 159 -7.96 3.17 4.81
N VAL A 160 -7.18 2.66 3.86
CA VAL A 160 -5.81 2.18 4.13
C VAL A 160 -4.92 3.34 4.61
N CYS A 161 -4.98 4.49 3.94
CA CYS A 161 -4.25 5.68 4.36
C CYS A 161 -4.66 6.17 5.75
N ALA A 162 -5.96 6.14 6.08
CA ALA A 162 -6.46 6.55 7.39
C ALA A 162 -5.96 5.60 8.49
N ARG A 163 -6.07 4.28 8.27
CA ARG A 163 -5.54 3.26 9.19
C ARG A 163 -4.04 3.42 9.45
N SER A 164 -3.28 3.68 8.40
CA SER A 164 -1.85 3.94 8.49
C SER A 164 -1.54 5.17 9.34
N LEU A 165 -2.28 6.27 9.17
CA LEU A 165 -2.06 7.50 9.93
C LEU A 165 -2.56 7.45 11.39
N GLU A 166 -3.57 6.63 11.69
CA GLU A 166 -4.15 6.48 13.03
C GLU A 166 -3.11 6.12 14.10
N LYS A 167 -2.07 5.37 13.75
CA LYS A 167 -1.01 4.96 14.68
C LYS A 167 -0.18 6.14 15.22
N TYR A 168 -0.20 7.29 14.55
CA TYR A 168 0.49 8.51 15.00
C TYR A 168 -0.35 9.36 15.96
N GLY A 169 -1.60 8.96 16.26
CA GLY A 169 -2.46 9.66 17.20
C GLY A 169 -2.65 11.14 16.87
N ASP A 170 -2.42 12.00 17.86
CA ASP A 170 -2.68 13.44 17.76
C ASP A 170 -1.89 14.15 16.66
N VAL A 171 -0.69 13.63 16.33
CA VAL A 171 0.18 14.18 15.29
C VAL A 171 -0.50 14.20 13.92
N ALA A 172 -1.27 13.16 13.59
CA ALA A 172 -1.90 12.96 12.29
C ALA A 172 -3.43 13.14 12.32
N ARG A 173 -3.98 13.64 13.44
CA ARG A 173 -5.44 13.68 13.70
C ARG A 173 -6.22 14.43 12.62
N ASP A 174 -5.68 15.53 12.11
CA ASP A 174 -6.28 16.34 11.05
C ASP A 174 -6.36 15.59 9.71
N TRP A 175 -5.27 14.95 9.31
CA TRP A 175 -5.25 14.11 8.10
C TRP A 175 -6.22 12.93 8.20
N VAL A 176 -6.27 12.28 9.37
CA VAL A 176 -7.23 11.20 9.62
C VAL A 176 -8.67 11.72 9.52
N ALA A 177 -8.98 12.87 10.12
CA ALA A 177 -10.32 13.46 10.06
C ALA A 177 -10.73 13.82 8.61
N GLU A 178 -9.81 14.34 7.82
CA GLU A 178 -10.02 14.66 6.41
C GLU A 178 -10.33 13.39 5.59
N LEU A 179 -9.52 12.34 5.71
CA LEU A 179 -9.76 11.05 5.07
C LEU A 179 -11.10 10.44 5.49
N ARG A 180 -11.40 10.44 6.78
CA ARG A 180 -12.68 9.92 7.33
C ARG A 180 -13.89 10.69 6.78
N THR A 181 -13.73 11.99 6.50
CA THR A 181 -14.76 12.79 5.86
C THR A 181 -14.95 12.37 4.40
N LEU A 182 -13.86 12.25 3.64
CA LEU A 182 -13.89 11.81 2.23
C LEU A 182 -14.54 10.44 2.05
N ILE A 183 -14.30 9.51 2.99
CA ILE A 183 -14.91 8.18 3.01
C ILE A 183 -16.43 8.28 3.14
N ARG A 184 -16.94 9.16 4.02
CA ARG A 184 -18.38 9.30 4.33
C ARG A 184 -19.18 10.04 3.26
N VAL A 185 -18.60 11.03 2.58
CA VAL A 185 -19.32 11.99 1.72
C VAL A 185 -20.06 11.38 0.51
N GLY A 186 -19.92 10.09 0.20
CA GLY A 186 -20.84 9.47 -0.74
C GLY A 186 -21.29 8.06 -0.43
N SER A 187 -21.44 7.73 0.86
CA SER A 187 -22.42 6.71 1.27
C SER A 187 -23.85 7.28 1.24
N ALA A 188 -24.03 8.60 1.19
CA ALA A 188 -25.32 9.30 1.19
C ALA A 188 -26.11 9.23 -0.14
N GLY A 189 -25.68 8.42 -1.12
CA GLY A 189 -26.34 8.25 -2.42
C GLY A 189 -26.78 6.82 -2.72
N ALA A 190 -26.82 5.95 -1.71
CA ALA A 190 -27.25 4.56 -1.84
C ALA A 190 -28.28 4.22 -0.76
N THR A 191 -29.47 4.81 -0.88
CA THR A 191 -30.73 4.32 -0.33
C THR A 191 -31.84 4.62 -1.30
#